data_AF-A0AA95D7H1-F1
#
_entry.id   AF-A0AA95D7H1-F1
#
_cell.length_a   1.000
_cell.length_b   1.000
_cell.length_c   1.000
_cell.angle_alpha   90.00
_cell.angle_beta   90.00
_cell.angle_gamma   90.00
#
_symmetry.space_group_name_H-M   'P 1'
#
loop_
_entity.id
_entity.type
_entity.pdbx_description
1 polymer ?
#
loop_
_entity_poly.entity_id
_entity_poly.type
_entity_poly.pdbx_seq_one_letter_code
_entity_poly.pdbx_strand_id
1 'polypeptide(L)'
;MDVKNSDIIKNSDIIILYGVSLGETDGYIWNQIAEQSIRSSVPVIIYHYVPHFDAGNPTRVKRLYRNVEDKFIQNSGIDLELEKKLRDNLIVVIGKTIFNLMER
;
A
#
# COMPACT_ATOMS: atom_id res chain seq x y z
N MET A 1 20.02 13.08 6.18
CA MET A 1 18.80 12.23 6.24
C MET A 1 19.28 10.82 6.49
N ASP A 2 18.81 10.23 7.59
CA ASP A 2 19.32 9.02 8.21
C ASP A 2 19.36 7.79 7.29
N VAL A 3 20.51 7.11 7.31
CA VAL A 3 20.85 5.82 6.66
C VAL A 3 20.07 4.65 7.28
N LYS A 4 18.75 4.79 7.51
CA LYS A 4 17.94 3.76 8.19
C LYS A 4 16.74 3.31 7.36
N ASN A 5 15.85 4.22 6.97
CA ASN A 5 14.59 3.83 6.34
C ASN A 5 14.78 3.36 4.89
N SER A 6 15.60 4.06 4.11
CA SER A 6 15.89 3.67 2.73
C SER A 6 16.55 2.29 2.65
N ASP A 7 17.41 1.98 3.62
CA ASP A 7 18.17 0.74 3.63
C ASP A 7 17.30 -0.41 4.13
N ILE A 8 16.42 -0.16 5.10
CA ILE A 8 15.38 -1.12 5.48
C ILE A 8 14.51 -1.43 4.27
N ILE A 9 13.95 -0.42 3.59
CA ILE A 9 13.09 -0.62 2.42
C ILE A 9 13.83 -1.41 1.32
N LYS A 10 15.07 -1.03 0.98
CA LYS A 10 15.86 -1.70 -0.06
C LYS A 10 16.18 -3.16 0.22
N ASN A 11 16.26 -3.55 1.49
CA ASN A 11 16.60 -4.92 1.91
C ASN A 11 15.36 -5.73 2.35
N SER A 12 14.16 -5.16 2.26
CA SER A 12 12.93 -5.87 2.60
C SER A 12 12.51 -6.84 1.49
N ASP A 13 12.17 -8.07 1.89
CA ASP A 13 11.52 -9.08 1.04
C ASP A 13 9.99 -8.95 1.02
N ILE A 14 9.42 -8.19 1.98
CA ILE A 14 8.00 -7.88 2.08
C ILE A 14 7.83 -6.52 2.76
N ILE A 15 6.87 -5.73 2.31
CA ILE A 15 6.53 -4.44 2.92
C ILE A 15 5.06 -4.46 3.31
N ILE A 16 4.76 -4.09 4.56
CA ILE A 16 3.38 -4.07 5.06
C ILE A 16 3.08 -2.69 5.63
N LEU A 17 2.02 -2.07 5.15
CA LEU A 17 1.53 -0.76 5.55
C LEU A 17 0.28 -0.91 6.41
N TYR A 18 0.36 -0.42 7.65
CA TYR A 18 -0.75 -0.43 8.61
C TYR A 18 -1.17 0.98 8.96
N GLY A 19 -2.47 1.29 8.78
CA GLY A 19 -3.06 2.52 9.32
C GLY A 19 -2.51 3.82 8.75
N VAL A 20 -1.81 3.75 7.60
CA VAL A 20 -1.24 4.93 6.95
C VAL A 20 -2.29 5.66 6.12
N SER A 21 -2.26 7.00 6.15
CA SER A 21 -2.90 7.80 5.12
C SER A 21 -2.04 7.73 3.87
N LEU A 22 -2.56 7.16 2.77
CA LEU A 22 -1.93 7.20 1.44
C LEU A 22 -1.99 8.62 0.85
N GLY A 23 -1.45 9.60 1.58
CA GLY A 23 -1.45 11.01 1.21
C GLY A 23 -0.17 11.41 0.48
N GLU A 24 -0.23 12.56 -0.19
CA GLU A 24 0.87 13.11 -0.98
C GLU A 24 2.09 13.50 -0.13
N THR A 25 1.88 13.86 1.15
CA THR A 25 2.95 14.30 2.06
C THR A 25 4.03 13.24 2.26
N ASP A 26 3.66 11.95 2.19
CA ASP A 26 4.58 10.82 2.32
C ASP A 26 5.10 10.31 0.97
N GLY A 27 4.94 11.09 -0.11
CA GLY A 27 5.28 10.71 -1.48
C GLY A 27 6.71 10.19 -1.65
N TYR A 28 7.67 10.74 -0.91
CA TYR A 28 9.06 10.25 -0.90
C TYR A 28 9.16 8.79 -0.43
N ILE A 29 8.40 8.42 0.61
CA ILE A 29 8.38 7.04 1.13
C ILE A 29 7.64 6.12 0.16
N TRP A 30 6.51 6.57 -0.41
CA TRP A 30 5.78 5.80 -1.41
C TRP A 30 6.62 5.51 -2.65
N ASN A 31 7.39 6.50 -3.11
CA ASN A 31 8.33 6.34 -4.21
C ASN A 31 9.39 5.26 -3.90
N GLN A 32 10.04 5.32 -2.72
CA GLN A 32 11.04 4.31 -2.35
C GLN A 32 10.46 2.90 -2.25
N ILE A 33 9.27 2.75 -1.70
CA ILE A 33 8.57 1.46 -1.60
C ILE A 33 8.21 0.95 -3.00
N ALA A 34 7.68 1.82 -3.87
CA ALA A 34 7.31 1.48 -5.23
C ALA A 34 8.53 1.05 -6.06
N GLU A 35 9.63 1.80 -6.00
CA GLU A 35 10.88 1.46 -6.67
C GLU A 35 11.42 0.10 -6.22
N GLN A 36 11.44 -0.18 -4.92
CA GLN A 36 11.86 -1.47 -4.40
C GLN A 36 10.94 -2.60 -4.89
N SER A 37 9.63 -2.39 -4.80
CA SER A 37 8.63 -3.37 -5.26
C SER A 37 8.82 -3.71 -6.73
N ILE A 38 8.98 -2.70 -7.59
CA ILE A 38 9.20 -2.88 -9.03
C ILE A 38 10.54 -3.57 -9.28
N ARG A 39 11.63 -3.11 -8.65
CA ARG A 39 12.98 -3.62 -8.92
C ARG A 39 13.14 -5.08 -8.50
N SER A 40 12.63 -5.42 -7.33
CA SER A 40 12.89 -6.71 -6.67
C SER A 40 11.66 -7.62 -6.63
N SER A 41 10.54 -7.24 -7.25
CA SER A 41 9.25 -7.94 -7.17
C SER A 41 8.78 -8.16 -5.72
N VAL A 42 9.07 -7.20 -4.85
CA VAL A 42 8.72 -7.25 -3.43
C VAL A 42 7.22 -6.93 -3.27
N PRO A 43 6.43 -7.81 -2.64
CA PRO A 43 5.02 -7.54 -2.40
C PRO A 43 4.82 -6.41 -1.38
N VAL A 44 3.84 -5.55 -1.67
CA VAL A 44 3.42 -4.46 -0.78
C VAL A 44 2.00 -4.71 -0.32
N ILE A 45 1.85 -5.04 0.96
CA ILE A 45 0.54 -5.29 1.58
C ILE A 45 0.03 -3.99 2.21
N ILE A 46 -1.15 -3.54 1.82
CA ILE A 46 -1.76 -2.30 2.32
C ILE A 46 -3.00 -2.64 3.12
N TYR A 47 -2.92 -2.52 4.45
CA TYR A 47 -4.08 -2.62 5.33
C TYR A 47 -4.80 -1.27 5.41
N HIS A 48 -5.96 -1.20 4.74
CA HIS A 48 -6.79 -0.01 4.69
C HIS A 48 -7.96 -0.11 5.67
N TYR A 49 -7.94 0.76 6.69
CA TYR A 49 -8.98 0.82 7.71
C TYR A 49 -10.29 1.37 7.15
N VAL A 50 -11.37 0.58 7.27
CA VAL A 50 -12.73 1.03 6.93
C VAL A 50 -13.67 0.62 8.07
N PRO A 51 -14.22 1.59 8.84
CA PRO A 51 -14.94 1.31 10.08
C PRO A 51 -16.25 0.54 9.88
N HIS A 52 -16.93 0.78 8.75
CA HIS A 52 -18.18 0.13 8.37
C HIS A 52 -18.02 -0.56 7.01
N PHE A 53 -17.01 -1.41 6.90
CA PHE A 53 -16.79 -2.17 5.68
C PHE A 53 -17.98 -3.10 5.42
N ASP A 54 -18.61 -2.92 4.26
CA ASP A 54 -19.75 -3.71 3.81
C ASP A 54 -19.39 -4.44 2.51
N ALA A 55 -19.29 -5.76 2.60
CA ALA A 55 -18.98 -6.64 1.48
C ALA A 55 -20.21 -6.98 0.61
N GLY A 56 -21.41 -6.55 0.99
CA GLY A 56 -22.68 -6.90 0.34
C GLY A 56 -22.85 -6.34 -1.08
N ASN A 57 -22.06 -5.34 -1.48
CA ASN A 57 -22.05 -4.82 -2.85
C ASN A 57 -20.70 -5.06 -3.54
N PRO A 58 -20.57 -6.10 -4.39
CA PRO A 58 -19.32 -6.46 -5.04
C PRO A 58 -18.69 -5.33 -5.88
N THR A 59 -19.51 -4.52 -6.55
CA THR A 59 -19.05 -3.39 -7.36
C THR A 59 -18.42 -2.30 -6.49
N ARG A 60 -19.06 -1.97 -5.36
CA ARG A 60 -18.55 -0.99 -4.41
C ARG A 60 -17.25 -1.47 -3.77
N VAL A 61 -17.18 -2.75 -3.42
CA VAL A 61 -15.95 -3.38 -2.90
C VAL A 61 -14.83 -3.28 -3.93
N LYS A 62 -15.06 -3.73 -5.17
CA LYS A 62 -14.05 -3.66 -6.24
C LYS A 62 -13.53 -2.24 -6.47
N ARG A 63 -14.42 -1.24 -6.45
CA ARG A 63 -14.03 0.18 -6.55
C ARG A 63 -13.16 0.63 -5.38
N LEU A 64 -13.47 0.18 -4.16
CA LEU A 64 -12.71 0.54 -2.97
C LEU A 64 -11.28 0.00 -3.01
N TYR A 65 -11.09 -1.27 -3.39
CA TYR A 65 -9.76 -1.85 -3.60
C TYR A 65 -8.97 -1.06 -4.65
N ARG A 66 -9.59 -0.82 -5.81
CA ARG A 66 -8.98 -0.05 -6.89
C ARG A 66 -8.60 1.36 -6.46
N ASN A 67 -9.44 2.05 -5.69
CA ASN A 67 -9.15 3.39 -5.20
C ASN A 67 -7.93 3.42 -4.27
N VAL A 68 -7.71 2.37 -3.46
CA VAL A 68 -6.54 2.27 -2.58
C VAL A 68 -5.27 2.03 -3.41
N GLU A 69 -5.33 1.12 -4.37
CA GLU A 69 -4.23 0.88 -5.32
C GLU A 69 -3.89 2.15 -6.11
N ASP A 70 -4.90 2.80 -6.71
CA ASP A 70 -4.74 3.99 -7.54
C ASP A 70 -4.12 5.14 -6.73
N LYS A 71 -4.55 5.34 -5.47
CA LYS A 71 -3.94 6.34 -4.58
C LYS A 71 -2.47 6.07 -4.28
N PHE A 72 -2.11 4.82 -4.00
CA PHE A 72 -0.71 4.47 -3.74
C PHE A 72 0.15 4.69 -4.99
N ILE A 73 -0.32 4.23 -6.15
CA ILE A 73 0.37 4.37 -7.43
C ILE A 73 0.56 5.86 -7.77
N GLN A 74 -0.51 6.66 -7.74
CA GLN A 74 -0.46 8.09 -8.03
C GLN A 74 0.52 8.84 -7.11
N ASN A 75 0.44 8.59 -5.80
CA ASN A 75 1.26 9.30 -4.83
C ASN A 75 2.72 8.80 -4.76
N SER A 76 3.03 7.66 -5.39
CA SER A 76 4.40 7.16 -5.54
C SER A 76 5.19 7.83 -6.67
N GLY A 77 4.51 8.53 -7.58
CA GLY A 77 5.13 9.27 -8.67
C GLY A 77 5.90 8.41 -9.68
N ILE A 78 5.56 7.12 -9.80
CA ILE A 78 6.18 6.23 -10.78
C ILE A 78 5.69 6.53 -12.20
N ASP A 79 6.49 6.10 -13.19
CA ASP A 79 6.12 6.21 -14.61
C ASP A 79 4.92 5.31 -14.96
N LEU A 80 4.09 5.77 -15.91
CA LEU A 80 2.89 5.09 -16.42
C LEU A 80 3.19 3.68 -16.91
N GLU A 81 4.37 3.48 -17.52
CA GLU A 81 4.79 2.17 -18.04
C GLU A 81 4.99 1.13 -16.91
N LEU A 82 5.30 1.59 -15.69
CA LEU A 82 5.58 0.74 -14.54
C LEU A 82 4.34 0.51 -13.66
N GLU A 83 3.25 1.24 -13.88
CA GLU A 83 2.03 1.14 -13.05
C GLU A 83 1.49 -0.27 -12.97
N LYS A 84 1.43 -0.98 -14.10
CA LYS A 84 0.93 -2.36 -14.13
C LYS A 84 1.79 -3.28 -13.27
N LYS A 85 3.12 -3.15 -13.40
CA LYS A 85 4.08 -3.95 -12.65
C LYS A 85 3.99 -3.67 -11.14
N LEU A 86 3.83 -2.41 -10.76
CA LEU A 86 3.61 -2.06 -9.36
C LEU A 86 2.29 -2.65 -8.86
N ARG A 87 1.20 -2.48 -9.62
CA ARG A 87 -0.13 -2.98 -9.24
C ARG A 87 -0.15 -4.49 -9.01
N ASP A 88 0.54 -5.25 -9.86
CA ASP A 88 0.64 -6.72 -9.73
C ASP A 88 1.33 -7.15 -8.43
N ASN A 89 2.13 -6.27 -7.82
CA ASN A 89 2.78 -6.50 -6.52
C ASN A 89 1.99 -5.98 -5.32
N LEU A 90 0.88 -5.24 -5.53
CA LEU A 90 0.07 -4.71 -4.45
C LEU A 90 -0.94 -5.74 -3.95
N ILE A 91 -1.03 -5.88 -2.63
CA ILE A 91 -2.05 -6.67 -1.96
C ILE A 91 -2.80 -5.76 -1.00
N VAL A 92 -3.97 -5.29 -1.41
CA VAL A 92 -4.81 -4.46 -0.54
C VAL A 92 -5.66 -5.36 0.36
N VAL A 93 -5.70 -5.05 1.65
CA VAL A 93 -6.58 -5.69 2.63
C VAL A 93 -7.45 -4.62 3.26
N ILE A 94 -8.76 -4.66 3.02
CA ILE A 94 -9.69 -3.68 3.56
C ILE A 94 -10.45 -4.28 4.74
N GLY A 95 -10.50 -3.54 5.83
CA GLY A 95 -11.33 -3.91 6.98
C GLY A 95 -10.88 -3.25 8.28
N LYS A 96 -11.63 -3.54 9.34
CA LYS A 96 -11.36 -3.05 10.70
C LYS A 96 -10.62 -4.06 11.56
N THR A 97 -10.73 -5.35 11.24
CA THR A 97 -10.41 -6.45 12.17
C THR A 97 -8.96 -6.49 12.64
N ILE A 98 -7.99 -6.21 11.77
CA ILE A 98 -6.56 -6.16 12.13
C ILE A 98 -6.26 -5.05 13.17
N PHE A 99 -7.11 -4.02 13.24
CA PHE A 99 -6.96 -2.88 14.16
C PHE A 99 -7.75 -3.05 15.46
N ASN A 100 -8.55 -4.12 15.58
CA ASN A 100 -9.21 -4.45 16.85
C ASN A 100 -8.21 -5.20 17.74
N LEU A 101 -7.35 -4.45 18.43
CA LEU A 101 -6.52 -5.00 19.50
C LEU A 101 -7.44 -5.37 20.67
N MET A 102 -7.55 -6.66 21.00
CA MET A 102 -8.12 -7.07 22.28
C MET A 102 -7.01 -6.99 23.32
N GLU A 103 -7.14 -6.08 24.29
CA GLU A 103 -6.32 -6.14 25.50
C GLU A 103 -6.59 -7.48 26.18
N ARG A 104 -5.51 -8.24 26.41
CA ARG A 104 -5.53 -9.45 27.25
C ARG A 104 -5.17 -9.07 28.68
#